data_AF-A0A5J4X4U8-F1
#
_entry.id   AF-A0A5J4X4U8-F1
#
_cell.length_a   1.000
_cell.length_b   1.000
_cell.length_c   1.000
_cell.angle_alpha   90.00
_cell.angle_beta   90.00
_cell.angle_gamma   90.00
#
_symmetry.space_group_name_H-M   'P 1'
#
loop_
_entity.id
_entity.type
_entity.pdbx_description
1 polymer ?
#
loop_
_entity_poly.entity_id
_entity_poly.type
_entity_poly.pdbx_seq_one_letter_code
_entity_poly.pdbx_strand_id
1 'polypeptide(L)'
;MDEQKISEDNYIVQMNAEHCNCNTPSQVAFFVLDNAKYWYLNFIYNFMCKCFDMNRIHFIEGDIDSAYWAISRNHNEHFTQQFNAVINDREFYYENAKYFIPSIRQDVYDEKKILGLAIERQGPSTIALAPKNYIIFKNYCDGSKIKLKGVNQKTNKIIKDQIADCIDEGKITKCTNMRLGQKNHQMSQLSIEKNGITEIHTKIIVLENQSCCLFMYGLTAKDYFFTKNAISDDSIA
;
A
#
# COMPACT_ATOMS: atom_id res chain seq x y z
N MET A 1 -14.75 0.13 -25.18
CA MET A 1 -15.69 1.25 -25.23
C MET A 1 -15.69 1.69 -26.68
N ASP A 2 -16.51 1.02 -27.48
CA ASP A 2 -16.62 1.35 -28.90
C ASP A 2 -17.75 2.35 -29.04
N GLU A 3 -17.39 3.48 -29.63
CA GLU A 3 -18.28 4.61 -29.86
C GLU A 3 -18.41 4.78 -31.36
N GLN A 4 -19.62 4.58 -31.88
CA GLN A 4 -19.93 4.81 -33.28
C GLN A 4 -20.67 6.14 -33.41
N LYS A 5 -20.09 7.08 -34.17
CA LYS A 5 -20.71 8.39 -34.42
C LYS A 5 -21.88 8.21 -35.39
N ILE A 6 -23.04 8.72 -35.02
CA ILE A 6 -24.28 8.60 -35.82
C ILE A 6 -24.64 9.95 -36.45
N SER A 7 -24.36 11.05 -35.75
CA SER A 7 -24.52 12.43 -36.26
C SER A 7 -23.54 13.37 -35.56
N GLU A 8 -23.51 14.66 -35.94
CA GLU A 8 -22.54 15.64 -35.44
C GLU A 8 -22.43 15.65 -33.91
N ASP A 9 -23.54 15.44 -33.19
CA ASP A 9 -23.63 15.48 -31.73
C ASP A 9 -24.08 14.17 -31.05
N ASN A 10 -24.30 13.07 -31.78
CA ASN A 10 -24.78 11.81 -31.19
C ASN A 10 -23.86 10.61 -31.46
N TYR A 11 -23.61 9.82 -30.42
CA TYR A 11 -22.77 8.61 -30.45
C TYR A 11 -23.52 7.42 -29.84
N ILE A 12 -23.49 6.25 -30.50
CA ILE A 12 -23.85 4.98 -29.87
C ILE A 12 -22.64 4.49 -29.08
N VAL A 13 -22.85 4.16 -27.81
CA VAL A 13 -21.83 3.62 -26.92
C VAL A 13 -22.19 2.18 -26.60
N GLN A 14 -21.36 1.22 -27.04
CA GLN A 14 -21.51 -0.17 -26.62
C GLN A 14 -20.87 -0.34 -25.24
N MET A 15 -21.69 -0.61 -24.22
CA MET A 15 -21.21 -0.93 -22.87
C MET A 15 -20.76 -2.39 -22.76
N ASN A 16 -19.93 -2.67 -21.74
CA ASN A 16 -19.10 -3.86 -21.55
C ASN A 16 -19.81 -5.22 -21.75
N ALA A 17 -19.01 -6.25 -22.07
CA ALA A 17 -19.47 -7.63 -22.23
C ALA A 17 -20.36 -8.10 -21.06
N GLU A 18 -21.54 -8.65 -21.38
CA GLU A 18 -22.49 -9.23 -20.41
C GLU A 18 -21.89 -10.41 -19.62
N HIS A 19 -20.86 -11.05 -20.18
CA HIS A 19 -20.17 -12.18 -19.57
C HIS A 19 -18.66 -11.98 -19.62
N CYS A 20 -18.05 -11.87 -18.44
CA CYS A 20 -16.60 -11.99 -18.25
C CYS A 20 -16.28 -13.46 -17.97
N ASN A 21 -15.41 -14.07 -18.78
CA ASN A 21 -14.94 -15.42 -18.49
C ASN A 21 -13.86 -15.35 -17.39
N CYS A 22 -14.29 -15.37 -16.13
CA CYS A 22 -13.39 -15.49 -14.99
C CYS A 22 -12.93 -16.95 -14.87
N ASN A 23 -11.83 -17.30 -15.53
CA ASN A 23 -11.24 -18.65 -15.43
C ASN A 23 -10.78 -18.99 -14.00
N THR A 24 -10.52 -17.98 -13.17
CA THR A 24 -10.22 -18.15 -11.75
C THR A 24 -11.52 -18.08 -10.95
N PRO A 25 -11.91 -19.15 -10.23
CA PRO A 25 -13.07 -19.09 -9.35
C PRO A 25 -12.89 -17.98 -8.32
N SER A 26 -13.90 -17.13 -8.12
CA SER A 26 -13.84 -16.04 -7.13
C SER A 26 -13.51 -16.56 -5.73
N GLN A 27 -13.93 -17.79 -5.41
CA GLN A 27 -13.58 -18.50 -4.17
C GLN A 27 -12.06 -18.59 -3.95
N VAL A 28 -11.28 -18.84 -5.01
CA VAL A 28 -9.81 -18.89 -4.92
C VAL A 28 -9.25 -17.50 -4.63
N ALA A 29 -9.80 -16.45 -5.23
CA ALA A 29 -9.37 -15.08 -4.96
C ALA A 29 -9.64 -14.67 -3.50
N PHE A 30 -10.83 -14.97 -2.97
CA PHE A 30 -11.16 -14.73 -1.56
C PHE A 30 -10.25 -15.52 -0.63
N PHE A 31 -10.06 -16.81 -0.90
CA PHE A 31 -9.19 -17.67 -0.10
C PHE A 31 -7.76 -17.12 -0.03
N VAL A 32 -7.17 -16.72 -1.16
CA VAL A 32 -5.81 -16.17 -1.19
C VAL A 32 -5.71 -14.86 -0.40
N LEU A 33 -6.68 -13.95 -0.57
CA LEU A 33 -6.69 -12.67 0.14
C LEU A 33 -6.87 -12.83 1.65
N ASP A 34 -7.75 -13.73 2.08
CA ASP A 34 -8.00 -13.97 3.51
C ASP A 34 -6.82 -14.68 4.18
N ASN A 35 -6.14 -15.60 3.48
CA ASN A 35 -4.89 -16.18 3.98
C ASN A 35 -3.78 -15.13 4.12
N ALA A 36 -3.66 -14.19 3.17
CA ALA A 36 -2.68 -13.11 3.26
C ALA A 36 -2.97 -12.20 4.47
N LYS A 37 -4.24 -11.82 4.67
CA LYS A 37 -4.66 -11.04 5.86
C LYS A 37 -4.39 -11.80 7.15
N TYR A 38 -4.78 -13.07 7.21
CA TYR A 38 -4.54 -13.91 8.39
C TYR A 38 -3.06 -13.95 8.74
N TRP A 39 -2.19 -14.15 7.75
CA TRP A 39 -0.75 -14.16 7.97
C TRP A 39 -0.23 -12.82 8.53
N TYR A 40 -0.69 -11.71 7.95
CA TYR A 40 -0.31 -10.37 8.38
C TYR A 40 -0.75 -10.07 9.82
N LEU A 41 -2.00 -10.41 10.16
CA LEU A 41 -2.55 -10.25 11.50
C LEU A 41 -1.87 -11.16 12.52
N ASN A 42 -1.56 -12.40 12.13
CA ASN A 42 -0.85 -13.35 12.98
C ASN A 42 0.56 -12.83 13.31
N PHE A 43 1.28 -12.28 12.32
CA PHE A 43 2.58 -11.66 12.58
C PHE A 43 2.47 -10.45 13.51
N ILE A 44 1.51 -9.54 13.30
CA ILE A 44 1.37 -8.35 14.13
C ILE A 44 0.94 -8.72 15.56
N TYR A 45 -0.19 -9.40 15.72
CA TYR A 45 -0.78 -9.62 17.04
C TYR A 45 -0.14 -10.75 17.82
N ASN A 46 0.19 -11.87 17.15
CA ASN A 46 0.73 -13.04 17.85
C ASN A 46 2.25 -13.05 17.95
N PHE A 47 2.96 -12.25 17.15
CA PHE A 47 4.41 -12.10 17.25
C PHE A 47 4.83 -10.71 17.70
N MET A 48 4.57 -9.64 16.92
CA MET A 48 5.08 -8.30 17.24
C MET A 48 4.57 -7.78 18.60
N CYS A 49 3.26 -7.82 18.84
CA CYS A 49 2.68 -7.29 20.09
C CYS A 49 3.14 -8.04 21.34
N LYS A 50 3.52 -9.32 21.22
CA LYS A 50 4.04 -10.12 22.33
C LYS A 50 5.55 -9.96 22.51
N CYS A 51 6.28 -9.79 21.41
CA CYS A 51 7.73 -9.82 21.39
C CYS A 51 8.37 -8.43 21.57
N PHE A 52 7.75 -7.39 21.04
CA PHE A 52 8.35 -6.07 20.89
C PHE A 52 7.70 -5.01 21.78
N ASP A 53 8.45 -3.95 22.04
CA ASP A 53 7.91 -2.71 22.62
C ASP A 53 7.12 -1.93 21.58
N MET A 54 5.79 -2.09 21.60
CA MET A 54 4.90 -1.40 20.67
C MET A 54 4.89 0.12 20.87
N ASN A 55 5.34 0.66 22.02
CA ASN A 55 5.50 2.11 22.20
C ASN A 55 6.70 2.68 21.43
N ARG A 56 7.60 1.80 20.98
CA ARG A 56 8.82 2.15 20.25
C ARG A 56 8.73 1.81 18.77
N ILE A 57 7.57 1.36 18.31
CA ILE A 57 7.30 1.04 16.90
C ILE A 57 6.14 1.89 16.42
N HIS A 58 6.30 2.55 15.28
CA HIS A 58 5.24 3.31 14.64
C HIS A 58 4.96 2.74 13.25
N PHE A 59 3.69 2.42 12.96
CA PHE A 59 3.28 2.03 11.62
C PHE A 59 3.24 3.25 10.70
N ILE A 60 3.84 3.15 9.52
CA ILE A 60 3.91 4.27 8.57
C ILE A 60 2.97 3.99 7.40
N GLU A 61 3.16 2.86 6.75
CA GLU A 61 2.40 2.47 5.56
C GLU A 61 2.49 0.96 5.35
N GLY A 62 1.48 0.37 4.70
CA GLY A 62 1.54 -1.01 4.23
C GLY A 62 0.76 -1.19 2.93
N ASP A 63 1.17 -2.16 2.13
CA ASP A 63 0.46 -2.57 0.91
C ASP A 63 0.54 -4.09 0.79
N ILE A 64 -0.60 -4.78 0.95
CA ILE A 64 -0.84 -6.24 0.84
C ILE A 64 0.24 -7.14 1.46
N ASP A 65 1.43 -7.19 0.85
CA ASP A 65 2.59 -8.01 1.18
C ASP A 65 3.76 -7.22 1.82
N SER A 66 3.59 -5.91 2.03
CA SER A 66 4.62 -5.02 2.57
C SER A 66 4.14 -4.18 3.74
N ALA A 67 5.07 -3.83 4.63
CA ALA A 67 4.84 -3.02 5.82
C ALA A 67 6.06 -2.14 6.09
N TYR A 68 5.83 -0.87 6.39
CA TYR A 68 6.85 0.10 6.73
C TYR A 68 6.65 0.55 8.17
N TRP A 69 7.67 0.34 8.98
CA TRP A 69 7.66 0.63 10.42
C TRP A 69 8.79 1.59 10.76
N ALA A 70 8.50 2.61 11.56
CA ALA A 70 9.50 3.42 12.22
C ALA A 70 9.87 2.74 13.54
N ILE A 71 11.16 2.56 13.80
CA ILE A 71 11.65 1.91 15.02
C ILE A 71 12.46 2.94 15.82
N SER A 72 12.08 3.14 17.08
CA SER A 72 12.75 4.08 17.98
C SER A 72 14.16 3.58 18.30
N ARG A 73 15.14 4.35 17.83
CA ARG A 73 16.52 3.92 17.71
C ARG A 73 17.26 3.88 19.06
N ASN A 74 18.21 2.95 19.21
CA ASN A 74 19.27 3.13 20.21
C ASN A 74 20.27 4.15 19.65
N HIS A 75 20.42 5.30 20.30
CA HIS A 75 21.28 6.40 19.82
C HIS A 75 22.73 5.95 19.52
N ASN A 76 23.19 4.87 20.14
CA ASN A 76 24.54 4.34 20.00
C ASN A 76 24.73 3.35 18.83
N GLU A 77 23.67 2.84 18.22
CA GLU A 77 23.74 1.81 17.16
C GLU A 77 23.37 2.39 15.81
N HIS A 78 23.82 1.84 14.68
CA HIS A 78 23.43 2.32 13.34
C HIS A 78 21.95 2.00 13.01
N PHE A 79 21.33 2.67 12.02
CA PHE A 79 19.91 2.46 11.68
C PHE A 79 19.57 1.03 11.20
N THR A 80 20.59 0.21 10.96
CA THR A 80 20.51 -1.20 10.58
C THR A 80 20.19 -2.14 11.74
N GLN A 81 20.05 -1.63 12.98
CA GLN A 81 19.67 -2.38 14.18
C GLN A 81 18.29 -3.07 14.08
N GLN A 82 17.38 -2.56 13.22
CA GLN A 82 16.05 -3.13 12.97
C GLN A 82 15.27 -3.35 14.28
N PHE A 83 14.58 -4.50 14.41
CA PHE A 83 13.78 -4.85 15.58
C PHE A 83 14.61 -5.17 16.83
N ASN A 84 15.93 -5.40 16.72
CA ASN A 84 16.75 -5.77 17.88
C ASN A 84 16.69 -4.74 19.01
N ALA A 85 16.52 -3.45 18.67
CA ALA A 85 16.44 -2.36 19.65
C ALA A 85 15.12 -2.27 20.41
N VAL A 86 14.10 -3.03 20.00
CA VAL A 86 12.76 -2.98 20.57
C VAL A 86 12.28 -4.35 21.05
N ILE A 87 13.17 -5.35 21.15
CA ILE A 87 12.84 -6.65 21.72
C ILE A 87 12.63 -6.50 23.23
N ASN A 88 11.40 -6.76 23.69
CA ASN A 88 11.04 -6.79 25.10
C ASN A 88 11.19 -8.19 25.69
N ASP A 89 10.64 -9.19 25.01
CA ASP A 89 10.72 -10.59 25.43
C ASP A 89 11.69 -11.36 24.53
N ARG A 90 12.92 -11.53 25.04
CA ARG A 90 13.98 -12.23 24.31
C ARG A 90 13.75 -13.74 24.25
N GLU A 91 13.19 -14.35 25.28
CA GLU A 91 12.93 -15.80 25.29
C GLU A 91 11.88 -16.12 24.24
N PHE A 92 10.76 -15.39 24.24
CA PHE A 92 9.73 -15.51 23.22
C PHE A 92 10.29 -15.25 21.82
N TYR A 93 11.14 -14.23 21.65
CA TYR A 93 11.78 -13.94 20.36
C TYR A 93 12.58 -15.15 19.86
N TYR A 94 13.51 -15.69 20.65
CA TYR A 94 14.38 -16.77 20.19
C TYR A 94 13.62 -18.07 19.91
N GLU A 95 12.53 -18.34 20.65
CA GLU A 95 11.68 -19.50 20.40
C GLU A 95 10.85 -19.37 19.11
N ASN A 96 10.35 -18.17 18.81
CA ASN A 96 9.32 -17.94 17.79
C ASN A 96 9.80 -17.23 16.52
N ALA A 97 10.93 -16.51 16.56
CA ALA A 97 11.44 -15.73 15.42
C ALA A 97 11.65 -16.61 14.19
N LYS A 98 12.05 -17.87 14.38
CA LYS A 98 12.22 -18.86 13.30
C LYS A 98 10.98 -19.05 12.43
N TYR A 99 9.77 -18.74 12.90
CA TYR A 99 8.54 -18.89 12.09
C TYR A 99 8.31 -17.73 11.12
N PHE A 100 8.79 -16.53 11.48
CA PHE A 100 8.50 -15.30 10.73
C PHE A 100 9.75 -14.70 10.10
N ILE A 101 10.88 -14.73 10.79
CA ILE A 101 12.14 -14.11 10.39
C ILE A 101 13.05 -15.22 9.85
N PRO A 102 13.60 -15.06 8.63
CA PRO A 102 14.69 -15.88 8.12
C PRO A 102 15.79 -16.07 9.16
N SER A 103 16.27 -17.30 9.35
CA SER A 103 17.42 -17.54 10.22
C SER A 103 18.64 -16.77 9.71
N ILE A 104 19.46 -16.26 10.63
CA ILE A 104 20.65 -15.43 10.36
C ILE A 104 21.75 -16.22 9.61
N ARG A 105 21.58 -17.52 9.37
CA ARG A 105 22.48 -18.27 8.51
C ARG A 105 22.23 -17.76 7.09
N GLN A 106 23.09 -16.86 6.63
CA GLN A 106 23.12 -16.20 5.31
C GLN A 106 23.19 -17.21 4.15
N ASP A 107 22.17 -18.05 4.03
CA ASP A 107 21.91 -18.96 2.94
C ASP A 107 20.82 -18.32 2.08
N VAL A 108 21.01 -18.35 0.76
CA VAL A 108 20.03 -17.91 -0.25
C VAL A 108 18.66 -18.58 -0.04
N TYR A 109 18.62 -19.78 0.55
CA TYR A 109 17.39 -20.50 0.91
C TYR A 109 16.68 -19.90 2.14
N ASP A 110 17.41 -19.31 3.10
CA ASP A 110 16.82 -18.67 4.28
C ASP A 110 16.18 -17.33 3.91
N GLU A 111 16.79 -16.52 3.04
CA GLU A 111 16.19 -15.25 2.54
C GLU A 111 14.86 -15.46 1.78
N LYS A 112 14.64 -16.66 1.22
CA LYS A 112 13.44 -17.01 0.43
C LYS A 112 12.47 -17.93 1.15
N LYS A 113 12.46 -17.88 2.48
CA LYS A 113 11.52 -18.66 3.28
C LYS A 113 10.07 -18.36 2.86
N ILE A 114 9.33 -19.41 2.53
CA ILE A 114 7.89 -19.30 2.23
C ILE A 114 7.19 -18.74 3.47
N LEU A 115 6.43 -17.66 3.27
CA LEU A 115 5.76 -16.88 4.33
C LEU A 115 6.73 -16.22 5.34
N GLY A 116 8.04 -16.29 5.10
CA GLY A 116 9.02 -15.52 5.87
C GLY A 116 9.01 -14.04 5.47
N LEU A 117 9.38 -13.20 6.42
CA LEU A 117 9.56 -11.77 6.20
C LEU A 117 10.88 -11.51 5.51
N ALA A 118 10.84 -10.73 4.44
CA ALA A 118 12.02 -10.24 3.77
C ALA A 118 12.20 -8.74 4.03
N ILE A 119 13.41 -8.35 4.39
CA ILE A 119 13.75 -6.94 4.51
C ILE A 119 14.02 -6.40 3.11
N GLU A 120 13.04 -5.69 2.55
CA GLU A 120 13.24 -5.07 1.24
C GLU A 120 14.12 -3.82 1.30
N ARG A 121 13.91 -2.99 2.33
CA ARG A 121 14.50 -1.65 2.46
C ARG A 121 14.66 -1.25 3.91
N GLN A 122 15.73 -0.49 4.16
CA GLN A 122 15.99 0.19 5.42
C GLN A 122 16.46 1.61 5.11
N GLY A 123 16.20 2.52 6.04
CA GLY A 123 16.49 3.93 5.86
C GLY A 123 16.39 4.69 7.18
N PRO A 124 17.11 5.82 7.33
CA PRO A 124 17.03 6.64 8.52
C PRO A 124 15.67 7.31 8.72
N SER A 125 14.94 7.59 7.64
CA SER A 125 13.64 8.24 7.69
C SER A 125 12.81 7.96 6.44
N THR A 126 11.50 8.21 6.55
CA THR A 126 10.55 8.14 5.43
C THR A 126 9.48 9.21 5.61
N ILE A 127 8.92 9.67 4.49
CA ILE A 127 7.79 10.60 4.45
C ILE A 127 6.70 9.92 3.65
N ALA A 128 5.55 9.65 4.27
CA ALA A 128 4.38 9.08 3.60
C ALA A 128 3.30 10.15 3.48
N LEU A 129 2.95 10.50 2.24
CA LEU A 129 1.93 11.52 1.95
C LEU A 129 0.53 10.90 1.90
N ALA A 130 0.44 9.74 1.24
CA ALA A 130 -0.80 9.00 1.05
C ALA A 130 -0.46 7.53 0.75
N PRO A 131 -1.43 6.60 0.84
CA PRO A 131 -1.19 5.21 0.48
C PRO A 131 -0.53 5.05 -0.90
N LYS A 132 0.60 4.33 -0.94
CA LYS A 132 1.48 4.07 -2.10
C LYS A 132 2.19 5.31 -2.65
N ASN A 133 2.22 6.42 -1.90
CA ASN A 133 2.87 7.69 -2.21
C ASN A 133 3.79 8.12 -1.07
N TYR A 134 5.07 7.77 -1.17
CA TYR A 134 6.04 7.97 -0.09
C TYR A 134 7.46 8.16 -0.61
N ILE A 135 8.33 8.72 0.25
CA ILE A 135 9.77 8.85 0.04
C ILE A 135 10.50 8.08 1.14
N ILE A 136 11.41 7.18 0.76
CA ILE A 136 12.35 6.56 1.71
C ILE A 136 13.73 7.16 1.49
N PHE A 137 14.34 7.66 2.55
CA PHE A 137 15.75 8.04 2.56
C PHE A 137 16.58 6.78 2.82
N LYS A 138 17.58 6.52 2.00
CA LYS A 138 18.49 5.38 2.12
C LYS A 138 19.62 5.68 3.10
N ASN A 139 20.17 6.89 3.03
CA ASN A 139 21.28 7.38 3.84
C ASN A 139 20.99 8.81 4.30
N TYR A 140 21.78 9.30 5.26
CA TYR A 140 21.70 10.69 5.72
C TYR A 140 22.09 11.71 4.64
N CYS A 141 22.89 11.31 3.65
CA CYS A 141 23.49 12.19 2.63
C CYS A 141 22.91 11.94 1.22
N ASP A 142 21.61 12.20 1.01
CA ASP A 142 20.98 12.40 -0.31
C ASP A 142 20.53 11.19 -1.15
N GLY A 143 20.76 9.96 -0.72
CA GLY A 143 20.12 8.82 -1.36
C GLY A 143 18.64 8.76 -0.99
N SER A 144 17.70 9.14 -1.86
CA SER A 144 16.25 8.94 -1.63
C SER A 144 15.60 8.10 -2.73
N LYS A 145 14.49 7.44 -2.40
CA LYS A 145 13.64 6.76 -3.36
C LYS A 145 12.21 7.24 -3.21
N ILE A 146 11.73 7.92 -4.23
CA ILE A 146 10.36 8.38 -4.33
C ILE A 146 9.51 7.27 -4.96
N LYS A 147 8.38 6.95 -4.33
CA LYS A 147 7.37 6.02 -4.81
C LYS A 147 6.06 6.77 -4.94
N LEU A 148 5.49 6.80 -6.14
CA LEU A 148 4.22 7.44 -6.43
C LEU A 148 3.35 6.48 -7.24
N LYS A 149 2.14 6.23 -6.77
CA LYS A 149 1.21 5.32 -7.43
C LYS A 149 0.59 5.98 -8.64
N GLY A 150 0.69 5.29 -9.77
CA GLY A 150 0.04 5.73 -11.01
C GLY A 150 0.75 6.88 -11.71
N VAL A 151 1.92 7.33 -11.26
CA VAL A 151 2.75 8.33 -11.93
C VAL A 151 3.91 7.65 -12.66
N ASN A 152 4.15 8.02 -13.91
CA ASN A 152 5.33 7.58 -14.64
C ASN A 152 6.52 8.49 -14.31
N GLN A 153 7.38 8.04 -13.40
CA GLN A 153 8.55 8.79 -12.92
C GLN A 153 9.65 8.97 -13.98
N LYS A 154 9.64 8.21 -15.09
CA LYS A 154 10.60 8.43 -16.19
C LYS A 154 10.26 9.68 -17.00
N THR A 155 8.96 9.97 -17.11
CA THR A 155 8.44 11.13 -17.87
C THR A 155 8.27 12.34 -16.99
N ASN A 156 7.86 12.14 -15.73
CA ASN A 156 7.69 13.19 -14.74
C ASN A 156 8.87 13.13 -13.78
N LYS A 157 9.83 14.04 -13.93
CA LYS A 157 10.93 14.19 -12.98
C LYS A 157 10.39 14.80 -11.70
N ILE A 158 10.19 13.96 -10.70
CA ILE A 158 9.75 14.40 -9.38
C ILE A 158 10.95 14.58 -8.47
N ILE A 159 11.05 15.74 -7.83
CA ILE A 159 12.09 16.07 -6.85
C ILE A 159 11.48 16.22 -5.45
N LYS A 160 12.35 16.16 -4.43
CA LYS A 160 11.96 16.25 -3.01
C LYS A 160 11.25 17.58 -2.70
N ASP A 161 11.69 18.68 -3.32
CA ASP A 161 11.12 20.01 -3.07
C ASP A 161 9.64 20.06 -3.45
N GLN A 162 9.22 19.39 -4.52
CA GLN A 162 7.80 19.33 -4.90
C GLN A 162 6.94 18.58 -3.87
N ILE A 163 7.56 17.70 -3.07
CA ILE A 163 6.89 17.00 -1.97
C ILE A 163 6.87 17.89 -0.73
N ALA A 164 7.93 18.64 -0.45
CA ALA A 164 7.93 19.65 0.60
C ALA A 164 6.88 20.74 0.34
N ASP A 165 6.83 21.31 -0.88
CA ASP A 165 5.80 22.27 -1.28
C ASP A 165 4.38 21.68 -1.11
N CYS A 166 4.21 20.38 -1.36
CA CYS A 166 2.92 19.72 -1.19
C CYS A 166 2.48 19.71 0.28
N ILE A 167 3.42 19.57 1.21
CA ILE A 167 3.18 19.54 2.66
C ILE A 167 3.03 20.94 3.23
N ASP A 168 3.96 21.82 2.90
CA ASP A 168 4.06 23.14 3.51
C ASP A 168 3.06 24.13 2.90
N GLU A 169 2.79 24.02 1.59
CA GLU A 169 1.94 24.96 0.84
C GLU A 169 0.64 24.32 0.32
N GLY A 170 0.42 23.01 0.53
CA GLY A 170 -0.74 22.30 -0.04
C GLY A 170 -0.69 22.20 -1.58
N LYS A 171 0.49 22.36 -2.18
CA LYS A 171 0.65 22.45 -3.64
C LYS A 171 0.46 21.11 -4.33
N ILE A 172 -0.53 21.04 -5.22
CA ILE A 172 -0.78 19.84 -6.04
C ILE A 172 0.15 19.85 -7.25
N THR A 173 1.03 18.85 -7.34
CA THR A 173 1.87 18.66 -8.53
C THR A 173 1.13 17.81 -9.57
N LYS A 174 0.88 18.38 -10.75
CA LYS A 174 0.31 17.66 -11.91
C LYS A 174 1.38 16.82 -12.59
N CYS A 175 0.99 15.67 -13.11
CA CYS A 175 1.83 14.76 -13.86
C CYS A 175 1.11 14.28 -15.12
N THR A 176 1.88 14.08 -16.18
CA THR A 176 1.38 13.58 -17.45
C THR A 176 1.83 12.14 -17.65
N ASN A 177 0.88 11.22 -17.75
CA ASN A 177 1.18 9.85 -18.14
C ASN A 177 0.79 9.62 -19.59
N MET A 178 1.71 9.06 -20.35
CA MET A 178 1.41 8.51 -21.65
C MET A 178 0.91 7.07 -21.51
N ARG A 179 -0.23 6.76 -22.13
CA ARG A 179 -0.79 5.41 -22.24
C ARG A 179 -1.02 5.09 -23.71
N LEU A 180 -0.75 3.85 -24.11
CA LEU A 180 -1.19 3.36 -25.42
C LEU A 180 -2.64 2.88 -25.31
N GLY A 181 -3.48 3.36 -26.22
CA GLY A 181 -4.88 2.95 -26.36
C GLY A 181 -5.15 2.51 -27.78
N GLN A 182 -5.95 1.48 -27.95
CA GLN A 182 -6.42 1.02 -29.26
C GLN A 182 -7.91 1.29 -29.38
N LYS A 183 -8.32 1.96 -30.47
CA LYS A 183 -9.72 2.18 -30.84
C LYS A 183 -9.85 1.87 -32.33
N ASN A 184 -10.85 1.09 -32.72
CA ASN A 184 -11.07 0.70 -34.13
C ASN A 184 -9.82 0.13 -34.83
N HIS A 185 -9.09 -0.77 -34.17
CA HIS A 185 -7.84 -1.36 -34.66
C HIS A 185 -6.68 -0.37 -34.89
N GLN A 186 -6.86 0.91 -34.54
CA GLN A 186 -5.80 1.92 -34.59
C GLN A 186 -5.21 2.13 -33.20
N MET A 187 -3.89 1.98 -33.09
CA MET A 187 -3.15 2.29 -31.87
C MET A 187 -2.84 3.78 -31.82
N SER A 188 -3.11 4.40 -30.67
CA SER A 188 -2.88 5.82 -30.40
C SER A 188 -2.18 5.97 -29.05
N GLN A 189 -1.40 7.05 -28.91
CA GLN A 189 -0.80 7.43 -27.65
C GLN A 189 -1.67 8.51 -27.00
N LEU A 190 -2.21 8.21 -25.83
CA LEU A 190 -3.04 9.11 -25.05
C LEU A 190 -2.20 9.77 -23.97
N SER A 191 -2.21 11.10 -23.95
CA SER A 191 -1.65 11.90 -22.87
C SER A 191 -2.73 12.16 -21.84
N ILE A 192 -2.53 11.69 -20.61
CA ILE A 192 -3.48 11.85 -19.51
C ILE A 192 -2.79 12.65 -18.40
N GLU A 193 -3.28 13.87 -18.17
CA GLU A 193 -2.91 14.65 -17.01
C GLU A 193 -3.63 14.11 -15.76
N LYS A 194 -2.89 13.98 -14.66
CA LYS A 194 -3.41 13.55 -13.37
C LYS A 194 -2.73 14.31 -12.23
N ASN A 195 -3.33 14.27 -11.04
CA ASN A 195 -2.63 14.70 -9.83
C ASN A 195 -1.56 13.66 -9.52
N GLY A 196 -0.30 14.08 -9.55
CA GLY A 196 0.85 13.22 -9.28
C GLY A 196 1.23 13.19 -7.80
N ILE A 197 1.39 14.38 -7.21
CA ILE A 197 1.66 14.56 -5.78
C ILE A 197 0.47 15.30 -5.18
N THR A 198 -0.10 14.69 -4.15
CA THR A 198 -1.28 15.16 -3.44
C THR A 198 -1.27 14.50 -2.07
N GLU A 199 -1.54 15.27 -1.02
CA GLU A 199 -1.68 14.77 0.35
C GLU A 199 -3.00 14.02 0.57
N ILE A 200 -3.97 14.21 -0.33
CA ILE A 200 -5.30 13.65 -0.19
C ILE A 200 -5.41 12.36 -0.99
N HIS A 201 -5.87 11.29 -0.34
CA HIS A 201 -6.23 10.06 -1.02
C HIS A 201 -7.64 10.17 -1.63
N THR A 202 -7.72 10.50 -2.91
CA THR A 202 -9.00 10.79 -3.59
C THR A 202 -9.87 9.57 -3.90
N LYS A 203 -9.46 8.36 -3.51
CA LYS A 203 -10.18 7.12 -3.84
C LYS A 203 -10.88 6.47 -2.64
N ILE A 204 -10.71 7.03 -1.44
CA ILE A 204 -11.30 6.49 -0.20
C ILE A 204 -11.95 7.63 0.57
N ILE A 205 -13.08 7.34 1.20
CA ILE A 205 -13.74 8.17 2.20
C ILE A 205 -13.48 7.54 3.57
N VAL A 206 -12.98 8.33 4.52
CA VAL A 206 -12.85 7.89 5.92
C VAL A 206 -14.14 8.22 6.64
N LEU A 207 -14.75 7.21 7.27
CA LEU A 207 -15.98 7.36 8.06
C LEU A 207 -15.66 7.78 9.50
N GLU A 208 -16.68 8.23 10.26
CA GLU A 208 -16.51 8.68 11.65
C GLU A 208 -15.88 7.64 12.57
N ASN A 209 -16.13 6.35 12.30
CA ASN A 209 -15.55 5.23 13.03
C ASN A 209 -14.14 4.82 12.54
N GLN A 210 -13.47 5.67 11.77
CA GLN A 210 -12.13 5.45 11.20
C GLN A 210 -12.04 4.32 10.17
N SER A 211 -13.17 3.73 9.77
CA SER A 211 -13.20 2.80 8.65
C SER A 211 -13.04 3.53 7.32
N CYS A 212 -12.58 2.81 6.30
CA CYS A 212 -12.32 3.34 4.98
C CYS A 212 -13.30 2.72 3.97
N CYS A 213 -14.01 3.56 3.23
CA CYS A 213 -14.92 3.15 2.16
C CYS A 213 -14.44 3.65 0.80
N LEU A 214 -14.82 2.97 -0.27
CA LEU A 214 -14.49 3.41 -1.62
C LEU A 214 -15.16 4.76 -1.92
N PHE A 215 -14.42 5.73 -2.43
CA PHE A 215 -15.01 6.97 -2.93
C PHE A 215 -15.87 6.67 -4.18
N MET A 216 -17.13 7.09 -4.13
CA MET A 216 -18.05 7.06 -5.27
C MET A 216 -18.53 8.49 -5.53
N TYR A 217 -18.50 8.90 -6.80
CA TYR A 217 -18.93 10.24 -7.18
C TYR A 217 -20.39 10.49 -6.78
N GLY A 218 -20.63 11.60 -6.09
CA GLY A 218 -21.95 11.96 -5.57
C GLY A 218 -22.31 11.36 -4.21
N LEU A 219 -21.47 10.46 -3.66
CA LEU A 219 -21.65 9.94 -2.30
C LEU A 219 -20.68 10.63 -1.33
N THR A 220 -21.15 10.80 -0.10
CA THR A 220 -20.43 11.34 1.05
C THR A 220 -20.36 10.29 2.16
N ALA A 221 -19.58 10.54 3.22
CA ALA A 221 -19.48 9.63 4.36
C ALA A 221 -20.85 9.28 4.99
N LYS A 222 -21.85 10.18 4.89
CA LYS A 222 -23.20 9.99 5.44
C LYS A 222 -24.04 8.95 4.69
N ASP A 223 -23.67 8.67 3.44
CA ASP A 223 -24.39 7.75 2.57
C ASP A 223 -23.95 6.28 2.80
N TYR A 224 -22.90 6.06 3.61
CA TYR A 224 -22.42 4.73 3.99
C TYR A 224 -22.98 4.35 5.36
N PHE A 225 -23.60 3.18 5.46
CA PHE A 225 -24.09 2.63 6.72
C PHE A 225 -23.61 1.19 6.91
N PHE A 226 -23.38 0.82 8.17
CA PHE A 226 -23.04 -0.54 8.55
C PHE A 226 -24.32 -1.32 8.83
N THR A 227 -24.55 -2.39 8.08
CA THR A 227 -25.47 -3.43 8.55
C THR A 227 -24.70 -4.34 9.50
N LYS A 228 -25.13 -4.43 10.76
CA LYS A 228 -24.72 -5.54 11.64
C LYS A 228 -25.28 -6.81 11.03
N ASN A 229 -24.57 -7.42 10.10
CA ASN A 229 -24.87 -8.78 9.69
C ASN A 229 -24.38 -9.70 10.80
N ALA A 230 -25.32 -10.43 11.38
CA ALA A 230 -25.16 -11.33 12.50
C ALA A 230 -24.05 -12.36 12.25
N ILE A 231 -22.89 -12.15 12.87
CA ILE A 231 -22.16 -13.27 13.45
C ILE A 231 -22.61 -13.22 14.91
N SER A 232 -23.46 -14.17 15.28
CA SER A 232 -23.94 -14.30 16.66
C SER A 232 -22.76 -14.30 17.62
N ASP A 233 -22.80 -13.44 18.63
CA ASP A 233 -21.82 -13.37 19.72
C ASP A 233 -21.68 -14.71 20.50
N ASP A 234 -22.48 -15.72 20.18
CA ASP A 234 -22.50 -17.04 20.81
C ASP A 234 -21.43 -18.04 20.30
N SER A 235 -20.56 -17.67 19.35
CA SER A 235 -19.51 -18.59 18.85
C SER A 235 -18.12 -18.40 19.50
N ILE A 236 -18.02 -17.59 20.55
CA ILE A 236 -16.81 -17.47 21.37
C ILE A 236 -17.20 -17.65 22.84
N ALA A 237 -17.46 -18.91 23.20
CA ALA A 237 -17.48 -19.40 24.58
C ALA A 237 -16.50 -20.57 24.68
#